data_AF-A0A944JG82-F1
#
_entry.id   AF-A0A944JG82-F1
#
_cell.length_a   1.000
_cell.length_b   1.000
_cell.length_c   1.000
_cell.angle_alpha   90.00
_cell.angle_beta   90.00
_cell.angle_gamma   90.00
#
_symmetry.space_group_name_H-M   'P 1'
#
loop_
_entity.id
_entity.type
_entity.pdbx_description
1 polymer ?
#
loop_
_entity_poly.entity_id
_entity_poly.type
_entity_poly.pdbx_seq_one_letter_code
_entity_poly.pdbx_strand_id
1 'polypeptide(L)'
;MKPTRIAALALATAAAALAPALGQGAATAADGTSYLQDPSGGEKAMKSMWTKDGMHKVEAQFRFRPGIQYETVTRPGPKGAESYERKVPDPKTLAWEPGYEFAWSVADSQGVKKVLTTKDGKQAIVVHAVLRDARRAKAAEVHQELTGRPATGRTKVPGGKRIACDTGKYTVEWSLTRTGYGTLTGSLPWDSSCEQYRTAFRPENQGAS
;
A
#
# COMPACT_ATOMS: atom_id res chain seq x y z
N MET A 1 57.66 -18.78 36.56
CA MET A 1 57.77 -17.40 36.06
C MET A 1 56.79 -17.21 34.91
N LYS A 2 55.91 -16.21 34.98
CA LYS A 2 55.18 -15.63 33.84
C LYS A 2 56.10 -14.57 33.18
N PRO A 3 56.00 -14.26 31.88
CA PRO A 3 54.88 -13.43 31.43
C PRO A 3 54.31 -13.71 30.02
N THR A 4 53.13 -13.13 29.87
CA THR A 4 52.18 -13.00 28.77
C THR A 4 52.68 -12.16 27.57
N ARG A 5 52.18 -12.44 26.34
CA ARG A 5 51.78 -11.50 25.24
C ARG A 5 51.32 -12.33 24.01
N ILE A 6 50.03 -12.41 23.64
CA ILE A 6 49.15 -11.52 22.83
C ILE A 6 49.15 -11.82 21.31
N ALA A 7 47.92 -12.03 20.78
CA ALA A 7 47.41 -11.87 19.39
C ALA A 7 47.88 -12.86 18.30
N ALA A 8 47.08 -13.30 17.31
CA ALA A 8 45.66 -13.20 16.98
C ALA A 8 45.36 -14.13 15.78
N LEU A 9 44.06 -14.37 15.52
CA LEU A 9 43.43 -14.69 14.23
C LEU A 9 43.80 -16.02 13.54
N ALA A 10 42.82 -16.93 13.47
CA ALA A 10 42.15 -17.28 12.19
C ALA A 10 41.20 -18.47 12.44
N LEU A 11 39.90 -18.20 12.69
CA LEU A 11 38.88 -19.21 12.43
C LEU A 11 38.47 -19.12 10.96
N ALA A 12 39.06 -19.98 10.15
CA ALA A 12 38.42 -20.58 8.99
C ALA A 12 37.51 -21.71 9.53
N THR A 13 36.35 -22.11 9.01
CA THR A 13 35.77 -22.16 7.66
C THR A 13 34.29 -22.49 7.83
N ALA A 14 33.40 -21.88 7.04
CA ALA A 14 32.27 -22.58 6.40
C ALA A 14 31.53 -21.61 5.47
N ALA A 15 31.98 -21.54 4.22
CA ALA A 15 31.14 -21.08 3.14
C ALA A 15 30.11 -22.18 2.84
N ALA A 16 28.84 -21.90 3.11
CA ALA A 16 27.73 -22.62 2.51
C ALA A 16 26.80 -21.57 1.90
N ALA A 17 26.89 -21.48 0.57
CA ALA A 17 26.00 -20.71 -0.25
C ALA A 17 24.57 -21.27 -0.16
N LEU A 18 23.63 -20.44 0.27
CA LEU A 18 22.22 -20.55 -0.10
C LEU A 18 21.69 -19.13 -0.29
N ALA A 19 21.33 -18.82 -1.53
CA ALA A 19 20.68 -17.58 -1.92
C ALA A 19 19.46 -17.29 -1.03
N PRO A 20 19.29 -16.07 -0.50
CA PRO A 20 17.97 -15.63 -0.11
C PRO A 20 17.25 -15.29 -1.41
N ALA A 21 16.36 -16.20 -1.79
CA ALA A 21 15.31 -15.98 -2.75
C ALA A 21 14.73 -14.56 -2.62
N LEU A 22 14.41 -13.98 -3.77
CA LEU A 22 13.40 -12.95 -3.96
C LEU A 22 12.09 -13.44 -3.33
N GLY A 23 11.99 -13.29 -2.02
CA GLY A 23 10.87 -13.70 -1.19
C GLY A 23 10.62 -12.55 -0.24
N GLN A 24 9.48 -11.91 -0.42
CA GLN A 24 9.02 -10.76 0.33
C GLN A 24 9.15 -11.01 1.84
N GLY A 25 10.26 -10.55 2.42
CA GLY A 25 10.41 -10.39 3.85
C GLY A 25 9.39 -9.35 4.29
N ALA A 26 8.30 -9.83 4.89
CA ALA A 26 7.31 -9.01 5.54
C ALA A 26 8.02 -8.14 6.61
N ALA A 27 8.32 -6.90 6.24
CA ALA A 27 8.76 -5.89 7.17
C ALA A 27 7.64 -5.68 8.20
N THR A 28 7.84 -6.21 9.41
CA THR A 28 7.16 -5.79 10.62
C THR A 28 7.44 -4.29 10.81
N ALA A 29 6.50 -3.46 10.36
CA ALA A 29 6.63 -2.01 10.46
C ALA A 29 6.29 -1.56 11.89
N ALA A 30 7.28 -0.94 12.51
CA ALA A 30 7.21 -0.26 13.80
C ALA A 30 6.15 0.86 13.84
N ASP A 31 5.70 1.15 15.06
CA ASP A 31 4.90 2.32 15.41
C ASP A 31 5.52 3.62 14.86
N GLY A 32 4.68 4.48 14.27
CA GLY A 32 5.01 5.91 14.13
C GLY A 32 5.57 6.43 12.80
N THR A 33 5.29 5.81 11.65
CA THR A 33 5.55 6.48 10.35
C THR A 33 4.28 7.18 9.85
N SER A 34 4.22 8.49 10.05
CA SER A 34 3.37 9.37 9.24
C SER A 34 3.63 9.07 7.77
N TYR A 35 2.57 8.96 6.95
CA TYR A 35 2.71 8.71 5.52
C TYR A 35 3.38 9.92 4.83
N LEU A 36 4.71 10.01 4.92
CA LEU A 36 5.50 11.02 4.26
C LEU A 36 5.73 10.60 2.81
N GLN A 37 5.14 11.38 1.91
CA GLN A 37 5.34 11.44 0.45
C GLN A 37 4.87 10.24 -0.38
N ASP A 38 3.78 10.48 -1.12
CA ASP A 38 3.31 9.66 -2.24
C ASP A 38 2.53 10.59 -3.19
N PRO A 39 2.78 10.56 -4.52
CA PRO A 39 2.01 11.33 -5.51
C PRO A 39 0.49 11.04 -5.48
N SER A 40 0.09 9.93 -4.84
CA SER A 40 -1.29 9.46 -4.76
C SER A 40 -2.06 9.93 -3.51
N GLY A 41 -1.44 10.72 -2.62
CA GLY A 41 -2.08 11.28 -1.43
C GLY A 41 -2.56 10.23 -0.41
N GLY A 42 -1.86 10.09 0.72
CA GLY A 42 -2.42 9.43 1.91
C GLY A 42 -3.13 10.44 2.81
N GLU A 43 -4.02 9.97 3.69
CA GLU A 43 -4.46 10.84 4.78
C GLU A 43 -3.26 11.18 5.69
N LYS A 44 -2.91 12.47 5.72
CA LYS A 44 -1.75 12.97 6.47
C LYS A 44 -1.92 12.88 7.98
N ALA A 45 -3.17 12.86 8.45
CA ALA A 45 -3.53 12.72 9.86
C ALA A 45 -4.47 11.53 10.04
N MET A 46 -4.39 10.86 11.19
CA MET A 46 -5.40 9.89 11.63
C MET A 46 -6.72 10.60 11.85
N LYS A 47 -7.80 10.13 11.21
CA LYS A 47 -9.16 10.51 11.59
C LYS A 47 -9.53 9.77 12.85
N SER A 48 -10.26 10.45 13.74
CA SER A 48 -10.70 9.83 14.98
C SER A 48 -12.15 10.19 15.29
N MET A 49 -12.84 9.27 15.95
CA MET A 49 -14.16 9.47 16.51
C MET A 49 -14.23 8.81 17.87
N TRP A 50 -14.98 9.43 18.77
CA TRP A 50 -15.45 8.75 19.98
C TRP A 50 -16.80 8.09 19.67
N THR A 51 -16.99 6.90 20.21
CA THR A 51 -18.28 6.20 20.17
C THR A 51 -19.33 6.94 21.00
N LYS A 52 -20.61 6.68 20.72
CA LYS A 52 -21.73 7.38 21.38
C LYS A 52 -21.74 7.20 22.90
N ASP A 53 -21.31 6.03 23.37
CA ASP A 53 -21.15 5.73 24.80
C ASP A 53 -19.99 6.52 25.46
N GLY A 54 -19.14 7.19 24.67
CA GLY A 54 -17.97 7.92 25.14
C GLY A 54 -16.86 7.03 25.69
N MET A 55 -16.99 5.71 25.55
CA MET A 55 -16.09 4.71 26.13
C MET A 55 -15.03 4.23 25.16
N HIS A 56 -15.21 4.45 23.85
CA HIS A 56 -14.26 3.96 22.86
C HIS A 56 -13.85 5.06 21.89
N LYS A 57 -12.56 5.10 21.57
CA LYS A 57 -12.01 5.94 20.52
C LYS A 57 -11.59 5.06 19.36
N VAL A 58 -12.14 5.32 18.19
CA VAL A 58 -11.72 4.67 16.95
C VAL A 58 -10.90 5.69 16.17
N GLU A 59 -9.72 5.29 15.73
CA GLU A 59 -8.83 6.04 14.87
C GLU A 59 -8.60 5.24 13.60
N ALA A 60 -8.62 5.90 12.45
CA ALA A 60 -8.36 5.28 11.16
C ALA A 60 -7.48 6.18 10.30
N GLN A 61 -6.68 5.53 9.48
CA GLN A 61 -5.90 6.18 8.43
C GLN A 61 -6.02 5.35 7.16
N PHE A 62 -6.11 6.04 6.05
CA PHE A 62 -6.28 5.41 4.75
C PHE A 62 -5.20 5.89 3.78
N ARG A 63 -4.72 4.96 2.96
CA ARG A 63 -3.78 5.23 1.89
C ARG A 63 -4.23 4.53 0.61
N PHE A 64 -4.30 5.29 -0.46
CA PHE A 64 -4.49 4.76 -1.79
C PHE A 64 -3.14 4.43 -2.44
N ARG A 65 -3.03 3.26 -3.08
CA ARG A 65 -1.81 2.71 -3.68
C ARG A 65 -2.11 2.28 -5.12
N PRO A 66 -2.14 3.21 -6.09
CA PRO A 66 -2.30 2.85 -7.49
C PRO A 66 -1.00 2.21 -8.01
N GLY A 67 -1.06 0.95 -8.41
CA GLY A 67 0.03 0.25 -9.10
C GLY A 67 -0.16 0.34 -10.62
N ILE A 68 0.92 0.30 -11.39
CA ILE A 68 0.83 0.23 -12.86
C ILE A 68 1.06 -1.19 -13.33
N GLN A 69 0.22 -1.62 -14.27
CA GLN A 69 0.33 -2.90 -14.96
C GLN A 69 0.42 -2.65 -16.47
N TYR A 70 1.30 -3.38 -17.14
CA TYR A 70 1.45 -3.38 -18.60
C TYR A 70 1.94 -4.76 -19.06
N GLU A 71 1.65 -5.09 -20.31
CA GLU A 71 2.20 -6.27 -20.99
C GLU A 71 3.44 -5.86 -21.79
N THR A 72 4.24 -6.86 -22.17
CA THR A 72 5.39 -6.65 -23.05
C THR A 72 5.10 -7.24 -24.42
N VAL A 73 5.41 -6.50 -25.48
CA VAL A 73 5.37 -6.98 -26.86
C VAL A 73 6.78 -7.23 -27.37
N THR A 74 6.93 -8.24 -28.21
CA THR A 74 8.18 -8.51 -28.91
C THR A 74 8.37 -7.49 -30.03
N ARG A 75 9.54 -6.88 -30.10
CA ARG A 75 9.94 -5.98 -31.18
C ARG A 75 11.31 -6.40 -31.73
N PRO A 76 11.60 -6.08 -33.00
CA PRO A 76 12.95 -6.23 -33.54
C PRO A 76 13.97 -5.49 -32.67
N GLY A 77 15.18 -6.02 -32.67
CA GLY A 77 16.34 -5.45 -32.01
C GLY A 77 16.70 -4.06 -32.54
N PRO A 78 17.66 -3.38 -31.89
CA PRO A 78 18.14 -2.08 -32.35
C PRO A 78 18.73 -2.19 -33.77
N LYS A 79 18.89 -1.03 -34.42
CA LYS A 79 19.38 -0.96 -35.80
C LYS A 79 20.76 -1.63 -35.89
N GLY A 80 20.90 -2.59 -36.80
CA GLY A 80 22.13 -3.41 -36.93
C GLY A 80 22.13 -4.73 -36.13
N ALA A 81 21.09 -5.01 -35.34
CA ALA A 81 20.86 -6.28 -34.66
C ALA A 81 19.38 -6.72 -34.79
N GLU A 82 18.79 -6.51 -35.97
CA GLU A 82 17.37 -6.78 -36.26
C GLU A 82 17.00 -8.26 -36.15
N SER A 83 17.98 -9.16 -36.21
CA SER A 83 17.82 -10.60 -35.99
C SER A 83 17.58 -10.99 -34.53
N TYR A 84 17.77 -10.06 -33.59
CA TYR A 84 17.50 -10.28 -32.17
C TYR A 84 16.10 -9.76 -31.79
N GLU A 85 15.37 -10.52 -30.98
CA GLU A 85 14.07 -10.10 -30.46
C GLU A 85 14.21 -9.49 -29.07
N ARG A 86 13.61 -8.32 -28.85
CA ARG A 86 13.54 -7.69 -27.52
C ARG A 86 12.11 -7.59 -27.03
N LYS A 87 11.90 -7.81 -25.73
CA LYS A 87 10.63 -7.58 -25.04
C LYS A 87 10.56 -6.14 -24.58
N VAL A 88 9.53 -5.43 -25.03
CA VAL A 88 9.36 -4.00 -24.79
C VAL A 88 7.98 -3.76 -24.19
N PRO A 89 7.83 -2.91 -23.17
CA PRO A 89 6.51 -2.56 -22.62
C PRO A 89 5.57 -2.03 -23.71
N ASP A 90 4.32 -2.48 -23.73
CA ASP A 90 3.29 -1.95 -24.63
C ASP A 90 2.48 -0.83 -23.94
N PRO A 91 2.63 0.44 -24.37
CA PRO A 91 1.85 1.56 -23.84
C PRO A 91 0.34 1.37 -23.97
N LYS A 92 -0.13 0.55 -24.92
CA LYS A 92 -1.56 0.31 -25.16
C LYS A 92 -2.22 -0.54 -24.08
N THR A 93 -1.42 -1.36 -23.38
CA THR A 93 -1.90 -2.25 -22.30
C THR A 93 -1.75 -1.63 -20.91
N LEU A 94 -1.30 -0.37 -20.86
CA LEU A 94 -1.06 0.36 -19.64
C LEU A 94 -2.38 0.59 -18.89
N ALA A 95 -2.43 0.11 -17.66
CA ALA A 95 -3.58 0.24 -16.78
C ALA A 95 -3.14 0.44 -15.33
N TRP A 96 -3.97 1.10 -14.55
CA TRP A 96 -3.82 1.18 -13.11
C TRP A 96 -4.45 -0.04 -12.45
N GLU A 97 -3.80 -0.55 -11.42
CA GLU A 97 -4.30 -1.53 -10.48
C GLU A 97 -4.47 -0.84 -9.12
N PRO A 98 -5.71 -0.49 -8.74
CA PRO A 98 -6.00 0.14 -7.46
C PRO A 98 -5.62 -0.80 -6.31
N GLY A 99 -4.90 -0.28 -5.33
CA GLY A 99 -4.63 -0.93 -4.05
C GLY A 99 -5.04 0.00 -2.90
N TYR A 100 -5.54 -0.58 -1.82
CA TYR A 100 -6.03 0.16 -0.67
C TYR A 100 -5.32 -0.31 0.59
N GLU A 101 -4.91 0.62 1.45
CA GLU A 101 -4.30 0.31 2.72
C GLU A 101 -5.07 1.03 3.84
N PHE A 102 -5.59 0.25 4.77
CA PHE A 102 -6.32 0.74 5.94
C PHE A 102 -5.47 0.47 7.18
N ALA A 103 -5.31 1.48 8.03
CA ALA A 103 -4.75 1.34 9.36
C ALA A 103 -5.79 1.80 10.38
N TRP A 104 -5.83 1.14 11.54
CA TRP A 104 -6.73 1.49 12.62
C TRP A 104 -6.07 1.37 13.99
N SER A 105 -6.66 2.09 14.94
CA SER A 105 -6.34 2.04 16.37
C SER A 105 -7.64 2.22 17.13
N VAL A 106 -8.02 1.23 17.92
CA VAL A 106 -9.17 1.25 18.82
C VAL A 106 -8.64 1.35 20.24
N ALA A 107 -9.12 2.34 20.98
CA ALA A 107 -8.75 2.55 22.36
C ALA A 107 -10.02 2.53 23.22
N ASP A 108 -10.03 1.67 24.23
CA ASP A 108 -11.14 1.49 25.15
C ASP A 108 -10.81 2.25 26.45
N SER A 109 -11.72 3.12 26.90
CA SER A 109 -11.58 3.89 28.13
C SER A 109 -11.85 2.99 29.32
N GLN A 110 -10.90 2.91 30.26
CA GLN A 110 -11.12 2.29 31.57
C GLN A 110 -11.67 3.33 32.54
N GLY A 111 -12.91 3.12 33.01
CA GLY A 111 -13.58 3.98 34.00
C GLY A 111 -14.45 5.10 33.43
N VAL A 112 -15.03 5.90 34.33
CA VAL A 112 -15.94 7.00 33.99
C VAL A 112 -15.13 8.17 33.39
N LYS A 113 -15.29 8.40 32.08
CA LYS A 113 -14.74 9.50 31.26
C LYS A 113 -13.22 9.46 30.99
N LYS A 114 -12.81 8.97 29.81
CA LYS A 114 -11.66 9.41 28.98
C LYS A 114 -10.25 9.52 29.63
N VAL A 115 -10.02 9.01 30.84
CA VAL A 115 -8.78 9.28 31.59
C VAL A 115 -7.70 8.21 31.37
N LEU A 116 -8.08 6.96 31.12
CA LEU A 116 -7.16 5.85 30.82
C LEU A 116 -7.71 5.10 29.62
N THR A 117 -6.94 4.99 28.54
CA THR A 117 -7.33 4.18 27.38
C THR A 117 -6.38 3.01 27.19
N THR A 118 -6.92 1.81 27.02
CA THR A 118 -6.13 0.63 26.66
C THR A 118 -6.46 0.19 25.23
N LYS A 119 -5.49 -0.41 24.54
CA LYS A 119 -5.63 -0.88 23.15
C LYS A 119 -5.57 -2.39 23.10
N ASP A 120 -6.51 -3.02 23.80
CA ASP A 120 -6.54 -4.47 23.99
C ASP A 120 -7.72 -5.12 23.25
N GLY A 121 -7.64 -6.45 23.13
CA GLY A 121 -8.74 -7.25 22.63
C GLY A 121 -8.81 -7.38 21.11
N LYS A 122 -9.83 -8.15 20.68
CA LYS A 122 -10.12 -8.44 19.28
C LYS A 122 -11.37 -7.69 18.85
N GLN A 123 -11.27 -6.99 17.72
CA GLN A 123 -12.30 -6.13 17.18
C GLN A 123 -12.82 -6.71 15.85
N ALA A 124 -14.10 -6.50 15.58
CA ALA A 124 -14.69 -6.70 14.27
C ALA A 124 -14.63 -5.37 13.51
N ILE A 125 -13.81 -5.33 12.46
CA ILE A 125 -13.59 -4.15 11.63
C ILE A 125 -14.08 -4.44 10.22
N VAL A 126 -14.87 -3.55 9.66
CA VAL A 126 -15.27 -3.60 8.25
C VAL A 126 -14.57 -2.46 7.52
N VAL A 127 -13.82 -2.80 6.49
CA VAL A 127 -13.15 -1.82 5.62
C VAL A 127 -13.86 -1.78 4.28
N HIS A 128 -14.03 -0.57 3.76
CA HIS A 128 -14.70 -0.36 2.49
C HIS A 128 -14.05 0.80 1.76
N ALA A 129 -13.80 0.64 0.46
CA ALA A 129 -13.36 1.73 -0.40
C ALA A 129 -14.03 1.65 -1.77
N VAL A 130 -14.36 2.80 -2.32
CA VAL A 130 -14.98 2.96 -3.63
C VAL A 130 -14.17 3.96 -4.41
N LEU A 131 -13.67 3.55 -5.56
CA LEU A 131 -13.11 4.45 -6.55
C LEU A 131 -14.25 4.91 -7.47
N ARG A 132 -14.49 6.21 -7.52
CA ARG A 132 -15.48 6.82 -8.39
C ARG A 132 -14.83 7.65 -9.49
N ASP A 133 -15.39 7.61 -10.68
CA ASP A 133 -14.99 8.49 -11.77
C ASP A 133 -15.54 9.92 -11.59
N ALA A 134 -15.21 10.81 -12.53
CA ALA A 134 -15.68 12.20 -12.53
C ALA A 134 -17.21 12.33 -12.61
N ARG A 135 -17.93 11.31 -13.11
CA ARG A 135 -19.39 11.23 -13.16
C ARG A 135 -19.99 10.61 -11.90
N ARG A 136 -19.15 10.34 -10.88
CA ARG A 136 -19.49 9.63 -9.64
C ARG A 136 -19.87 8.15 -9.84
N ALA A 137 -19.70 7.59 -11.03
CA ALA A 137 -19.94 6.17 -11.26
C ALA A 137 -18.86 5.33 -10.58
N LYS A 138 -19.24 4.15 -10.10
CA LYS A 138 -18.32 3.23 -9.40
C LYS A 138 -17.37 2.59 -10.42
N ALA A 139 -16.11 3.01 -10.38
CA ALA A 139 -15.05 2.43 -11.21
C ALA A 139 -14.53 1.13 -10.58
N ALA A 140 -14.30 1.12 -9.26
CA ALA A 140 -13.94 -0.06 -8.46
C ALA A 140 -14.52 0.06 -7.05
N GLU A 141 -14.76 -1.07 -6.39
CA GLU A 141 -15.27 -1.12 -5.02
C GLU A 141 -14.72 -2.34 -4.31
N VAL A 142 -14.32 -2.16 -3.06
CA VAL A 142 -13.90 -3.23 -2.16
C VAL A 142 -14.67 -3.12 -0.87
N HIS A 143 -15.12 -4.26 -0.37
CA HIS A 143 -15.76 -4.39 0.93
C HIS A 143 -15.20 -5.65 1.59
N GLN A 144 -14.64 -5.52 2.79
CA GLN A 144 -14.08 -6.65 3.49
C GLN A 144 -14.38 -6.57 5.00
N GLU A 145 -14.96 -7.63 5.51
CA GLU A 145 -15.15 -7.83 6.95
C GLU A 145 -13.92 -8.53 7.53
N LEU A 146 -13.37 -7.95 8.59
CA LEU A 146 -12.16 -8.41 9.28
C LEU A 146 -12.54 -8.73 10.73
N THR A 147 -12.84 -9.98 11.00
CA THR A 147 -13.17 -10.46 12.35
C THR A 147 -11.89 -10.84 13.11
N GLY A 148 -11.95 -10.74 14.44
CA GLY A 148 -10.86 -11.21 15.31
C GLY A 148 -9.56 -10.40 15.22
N ARG A 149 -9.60 -9.16 14.71
CA ARG A 149 -8.41 -8.33 14.50
C ARG A 149 -7.96 -7.64 15.79
N PRO A 150 -6.66 -7.41 16.00
CA PRO A 150 -6.19 -6.64 17.15
C PRO A 150 -6.73 -5.20 17.12
N ALA A 151 -6.78 -4.56 18.29
CA ALA A 151 -7.24 -3.18 18.46
C ALA A 151 -6.42 -2.18 17.63
N THR A 152 -5.12 -2.42 17.43
CA THR A 152 -4.29 -1.70 16.46
C THR A 152 -3.92 -2.63 15.33
N GLY A 153 -4.08 -2.19 14.08
CA GLY A 153 -3.72 -3.02 12.94
C GLY A 153 -3.69 -2.27 11.63
N ARG A 154 -3.27 -3.00 10.60
CA ARG A 154 -3.21 -2.54 9.22
C ARG A 154 -3.55 -3.68 8.29
N THR A 155 -4.24 -3.37 7.20
CA THR A 155 -4.51 -4.32 6.13
C THR A 155 -4.31 -3.67 4.77
N LYS A 156 -3.91 -4.48 3.79
CA LYS A 156 -3.89 -4.12 2.38
C LYS A 156 -4.99 -4.90 1.67
N VAL A 157 -5.78 -4.19 0.87
CA VAL A 157 -6.91 -4.75 0.13
C VAL A 157 -6.68 -4.46 -1.36
N PRO A 158 -6.58 -5.48 -2.21
CA PRO A 158 -6.49 -5.27 -3.65
C PRO A 158 -7.82 -4.73 -4.19
N GLY A 159 -7.78 -3.79 -5.13
CA GLY A 159 -8.97 -3.23 -5.75
C GLY A 159 -9.66 -4.12 -6.76
N GLY A 160 -9.00 -5.21 -7.18
CA GLY A 160 -9.57 -6.29 -7.99
C GLY A 160 -9.98 -5.92 -9.42
N LYS A 161 -9.92 -4.63 -9.79
CA LYS A 161 -10.32 -4.15 -11.12
C LYS A 161 -9.32 -3.15 -11.66
N ARG A 162 -8.85 -3.42 -12.88
CA ARG A 162 -7.96 -2.52 -13.61
C ARG A 162 -8.71 -1.27 -14.05
N ILE A 163 -8.08 -0.12 -13.89
CA ILE A 163 -8.60 1.18 -14.31
C ILE A 163 -7.79 1.64 -15.51
N ALA A 164 -8.47 2.19 -16.51
CA ALA A 164 -7.79 2.73 -17.67
C ALA A 164 -6.76 3.78 -17.23
N CYS A 165 -5.62 3.77 -17.88
CA CYS A 165 -4.60 4.78 -17.69
C CYS A 165 -5.01 6.02 -18.49
N ASP A 166 -6.00 6.77 -18.02
CA ASP A 166 -6.58 7.94 -18.69
C ASP A 166 -6.16 9.25 -18.00
N THR A 167 -6.47 10.41 -18.58
CA THR A 167 -6.30 11.71 -17.89
C THR A 167 -7.53 12.03 -17.03
N GLY A 168 -8.04 11.02 -16.32
CA GLY A 168 -9.30 11.07 -15.60
C GLY A 168 -9.13 11.56 -14.17
N LYS A 169 -10.10 12.37 -13.71
CA LYS A 169 -10.23 12.71 -12.29
C LYS A 169 -11.09 11.66 -11.61
N TYR A 170 -10.56 11.07 -10.56
CA TYR A 170 -11.23 10.08 -9.73
C TYR A 170 -11.31 10.57 -8.28
N THR A 171 -12.21 9.95 -7.52
CA THR A 171 -12.32 10.14 -6.07
C THR A 171 -12.37 8.78 -5.40
N VAL A 172 -11.47 8.56 -4.46
CA VAL A 172 -11.48 7.39 -3.59
C VAL A 172 -12.26 7.75 -2.33
N GLU A 173 -13.45 7.21 -2.19
CA GLU A 173 -14.22 7.24 -0.95
C GLU A 173 -13.85 6.02 -0.12
N TRP A 174 -13.65 6.18 1.18
CA TRP A 174 -13.29 5.08 2.06
C TRP A 174 -14.07 5.16 3.37
N SER A 175 -14.27 4.00 3.99
CA SER A 175 -14.81 3.90 5.33
C SER A 175 -14.17 2.76 6.12
N LEU A 176 -14.12 2.96 7.43
CA LEU A 176 -13.71 1.95 8.41
C LEU A 176 -14.76 1.93 9.50
N THR A 177 -15.43 0.78 9.65
CA THR A 177 -16.48 0.57 10.63
C THR A 177 -16.01 -0.37 11.71
N ARG A 178 -16.14 0.03 12.97
CA ARG A 178 -16.10 -0.90 14.10
C ARG A 178 -17.52 -1.37 14.35
N THR A 179 -17.78 -2.65 14.11
CA THR A 179 -19.14 -3.23 14.18
C THR A 179 -19.75 -2.99 15.57
N GLY A 180 -20.97 -2.46 15.60
CA GLY A 180 -21.69 -2.13 16.86
C GLY A 180 -21.38 -0.75 17.45
N TYR A 181 -20.40 -0.01 16.91
CA TYR A 181 -19.91 1.22 17.53
C TYR A 181 -19.97 2.45 16.62
N GLY A 182 -19.50 2.35 15.39
CA GLY A 182 -19.53 3.47 14.45
C GLY A 182 -18.60 3.33 13.25
N THR A 183 -18.71 4.30 12.35
CA THR A 183 -18.02 4.33 11.05
C THR A 183 -17.26 5.63 10.86
N LEU A 184 -15.96 5.53 10.59
CA LEU A 184 -15.14 6.61 10.08
C LEU A 184 -15.17 6.62 8.55
N THR A 185 -15.22 7.80 7.95
CA THR A 185 -15.22 7.94 6.49
C THR A 185 -14.22 8.98 6.00
N GLY A 186 -13.87 8.90 4.74
CA GLY A 186 -13.07 9.90 4.07
C GLY A 186 -13.14 9.83 2.57
N SER A 187 -12.53 10.84 1.94
CA SER A 187 -12.46 10.96 0.49
C SER A 187 -11.11 11.53 0.10
N LEU A 188 -10.49 10.96 -0.93
CA LEU A 188 -9.23 11.42 -1.50
C LEU A 188 -9.40 11.61 -3.01
N PRO A 189 -9.11 12.80 -3.56
CA PRO A 189 -9.04 12.97 -5.00
C PRO A 189 -7.81 12.24 -5.55
N TRP A 190 -7.94 11.67 -6.75
CA TRP A 190 -6.84 11.02 -7.45
C TRP A 190 -6.90 11.37 -8.94
N ASP A 191 -5.75 11.66 -9.54
CA ASP A 191 -5.60 11.87 -10.97
C ASP A 191 -4.96 10.62 -11.58
N SER A 192 -5.66 9.98 -12.50
CA SER A 192 -5.17 8.77 -13.19
C SER A 192 -4.21 9.07 -14.33
N SER A 193 -3.87 10.35 -14.57
CA SER A 193 -2.96 10.75 -15.63
C SER A 193 -1.64 9.99 -15.54
N CYS A 194 -1.33 9.26 -16.61
CA CYS A 194 -0.12 8.47 -16.72
C CYS A 194 0.76 8.90 -17.87
N GLU A 195 0.67 10.17 -18.26
CA GLU A 195 1.50 10.77 -19.31
C GLU A 195 3.00 10.55 -19.06
N GLN A 196 3.44 10.57 -17.80
CA GLN A 196 4.82 10.24 -17.43
C GLN A 196 5.22 8.83 -17.84
N TYR A 197 4.35 7.84 -17.58
CA TYR A 197 4.58 6.45 -17.93
C TYR A 197 4.46 6.22 -19.44
N ARG A 198 3.46 6.83 -20.09
CA ARG A 198 3.37 6.80 -21.56
C ARG A 198 4.61 7.35 -22.23
N THR A 199 5.18 8.44 -21.70
CA THR A 199 6.42 9.04 -22.20
C THR A 199 7.60 8.09 -22.00
N ALA A 200 7.74 7.50 -20.81
CA ALA A 200 8.78 6.50 -20.54
C ALA A 200 8.67 5.27 -21.46
N PHE A 201 7.46 4.90 -21.88
CA PHE A 201 7.22 3.77 -22.78
C PHE A 201 7.15 4.16 -24.27
N ARG A 202 7.53 5.38 -24.66
CA ARG A 202 7.60 5.74 -26.09
C ARG A 202 8.73 4.98 -26.79
N PRO A 203 8.56 4.55 -28.05
CA PRO A 203 9.59 3.81 -28.81
C PRO A 203 10.94 4.53 -28.84
N GLU A 204 10.93 5.86 -28.90
CA GLU A 204 12.11 6.73 -28.92
C GLU A 204 12.95 6.63 -27.62
N ASN A 205 12.28 6.41 -26.48
CA ASN A 205 12.92 6.34 -25.16
C ASN A 205 13.32 4.91 -24.75
N GLN A 206 12.94 3.90 -25.55
CA GLN A 206 13.19 2.47 -25.28
C GLN A 206 14.47 1.97 -25.96
N GLY A 207 15.41 2.87 -26.30
CA GLY A 207 16.68 2.54 -26.93
C GLY A 207 16.55 2.18 -28.41
N ALA A 208 15.87 3.02 -29.19
CA ALA A 208 16.05 3.04 -30.64
C ALA A 208 17.24 3.96 -30.97
N SER A 209 18.45 3.43 -30.79
CA SER A 209 19.68 3.94 -31.42
C SER A 209 20.13 2.93 -32.46
#